data_AF-A0A957RKV0-F1
#
_entry.id   AF-A0A957RKV0-F1
#
_cell.length_a   1.000
_cell.length_b   1.000
_cell.length_c   1.000
_cell.angle_alpha   90.00
_cell.angle_beta   90.00
_cell.angle_gamma   90.00
#
_symmetry.space_group_name_H-M   'P 1'
#
loop_
_entity.id
_entity.type
_entity.pdbx_description
1 polymer ?
#
loop_
_entity_poly.entity_id
_entity_poly.type
_entity_poly.pdbx_seq_one_letter_code
_entity_poly.pdbx_strand_id
1 'polypeptide(L)' 'MGSTASTPAGPVEAAQRAEQLRALVRYHQHRYYALDDPEIGDQEFDALFN' A
#
# COMPACT_ATOMS: atom_id res chain seq x y z
N MET A 1 -14.92 -26.58 -0.98
CA MET A 1 -13.68 -26.09 -0.33
C MET A 1 -13.78 -24.57 -0.28
N GLY A 2 -13.73 -24.00 0.93
CA GLY A 2 -14.30 -22.69 1.23
C GLY A 2 -13.50 -21.51 0.68
N SER A 3 -14.18 -20.67 -0.11
CA SER A 3 -13.81 -19.26 -0.22
C SER A 3 -14.26 -18.56 1.05
N THR A 4 -13.37 -18.39 2.02
CA THR A 4 -13.55 -17.36 3.05
C THR A 4 -13.24 -16.03 2.38
N ALA A 5 -14.24 -15.49 1.69
CA ALA A 5 -14.27 -14.08 1.37
C ALA A 5 -14.12 -13.33 2.69
N SER A 6 -12.98 -12.68 2.87
CA SER A 6 -12.71 -11.78 3.98
C SER A 6 -13.81 -10.71 3.94
N THR A 7 -14.81 -10.84 4.81
CA THR A 7 -15.83 -9.82 5.03
C THR A 7 -15.12 -8.51 5.29
N PRO A 8 -15.52 -7.38 4.67
CA PRO A 8 -14.96 -6.09 5.02
C PRO A 8 -15.35 -5.78 6.46
N ALA A 9 -14.45 -6.15 7.37
CA ALA A 9 -13.97 -5.37 8.48
C ALA A 9 -14.53 -3.93 8.39
N GLY A 10 -15.33 -3.53 9.38
CA GLY A 10 -16.26 -2.40 9.31
C GLY A 10 -15.60 -1.06 8.91
N PRO A 11 -16.38 0.01 8.71
CA PRO A 11 -15.89 1.29 8.18
C PRO A 11 -14.67 1.87 8.91
N VAL A 12 -14.49 1.54 10.19
CA VAL A 12 -13.32 1.92 11.00
C VAL A 12 -12.05 1.15 10.60
N GLU A 13 -12.15 -0.16 10.35
CA GLU A 13 -11.01 -0.98 9.91
C GLU A 13 -10.62 -0.66 8.47
N ALA A 14 -11.59 -0.40 7.59
CA ALA A 14 -11.32 0.07 6.23
C ALA A 14 -10.58 1.42 6.23
N ALA A 15 -10.94 2.34 7.13
CA ALA A 15 -10.25 3.62 7.28
C ALA A 15 -8.81 3.44 7.80
N GLN A 16 -8.59 2.60 8.81
CA GLN A 16 -7.25 2.27 9.32
C GLN A 16 -6.37 1.62 8.25
N ARG A 17 -6.93 0.67 7.48
CA ARG A 17 -6.25 0.04 6.35
C ARG A 17 -5.87 1.06 5.29
N ALA A 18 -6.79 1.97 4.95
CA ALA A 18 -6.52 3.04 3.99
C ALA A 18 -5.42 3.99 4.48
N GLU A 19 -5.38 4.30 5.77
CA GLU A 19 -4.34 5.16 6.35
C GLU A 19 -2.96 4.49 6.37
N GLN A 20 -2.90 3.19 6.68
CA GLN A 20 -1.68 2.39 6.57
C GLN A 20 -1.17 2.32 5.13
N LEU A 21 -2.05 2.06 4.17
CA LEU A 21 -1.70 2.07 2.74
C LEU A 21 -1.18 3.44 2.30
N ARG A 22 -1.83 4.53 2.71
CA ARG A 22 -1.36 5.89 2.43
C ARG A 22 0.01 6.17 3.05
N ALA A 23 0.28 5.66 4.26
CA ALA A 23 1.58 5.80 4.91
C ALA A 23 2.69 5.05 4.14
N LEU A 24 2.42 3.82 3.72
CA LEU A 24 3.33 3.03 2.87
C LEU A 24 3.63 3.74 1.55
N VAL A 25 2.61 4.22 0.84
CA VAL A 25 2.80 4.94 -0.42
C VAL A 25 3.68 6.18 -0.22
N ARG A 26 3.43 6.98 0.83
CA ARG A 26 4.25 8.17 1.13
C ARG A 26 5.70 7.82 1.48
N TYR A 27 5.91 6.74 2.23
CA TYR A 27 7.25 6.25 2.58
C TYR A 27 8.03 5.86 1.31
N HIS A 28 7.41 5.06 0.43
CA HIS A 28 8.06 4.65 -0.83
C HIS A 28 8.26 5.83 -1.78
N GLN A 29 7.29 6.75 -1.90
CA GLN A 29 7.46 7.99 -2.66
C GLN A 29 8.59 8.86 -2.13
N HIS A 30 8.72 9.00 -0.80
CA HIS A 30 9.81 9.77 -0.21
C HIS A 30 11.16 9.14 -0.50
N ARG A 31 11.28 7.82 -0.42
CA ARG A 31 12.52 7.13 -0.80
C ARG A 31 12.88 7.28 -2.28
N TYR A 32 11.88 7.13 -3.14
CA TYR A 32 12.04 7.27 -4.58
C TYR A 32 12.44 8.70 -4.99
N TYR A 33 11.75 9.72 -4.47
CA TYR A 33 11.95 11.11 -4.90
C TYR A 33 12.96 11.90 -4.08
N ALA A 34 13.16 11.59 -2.79
CA ALA A 34 14.02 12.40 -1.91
C ALA A 34 15.37 11.75 -1.61
N LEU A 35 15.44 10.41 -1.57
CA LEU A 35 16.67 9.69 -1.24
C LEU A 35 17.38 9.14 -2.49
N ASP A 36 16.72 9.13 -3.65
CA ASP A 36 17.21 8.50 -4.90
C ASP A 36 17.65 7.03 -4.65
N ASP A 37 17.08 6.41 -3.61
CA ASP A 37 17.36 5.04 -3.13
C ASP A 37 16.04 4.26 -3.01
N PRO A 38 15.49 3.85 -4.17
CA PRO A 38 14.26 3.07 -4.19
C PRO A 38 14.50 1.67 -3.61
N GLU A 39 13.73 1.32 -2.57
CA GLU A 39 13.78 -0.02 -1.95
C GLU A 39 13.13 -1.10 -2.82
N ILE A 40 12.23 -0.67 -3.72
CA ILE A 40 11.49 -1.48 -4.68
C ILE A 40 11.75 -0.92 -6.08
N GLY A 41 12.00 -1.78 -7.05
CA GLY A 41 12.23 -1.35 -8.43
C GLY A 41 11.00 -0.71 -9.05
N ASP A 42 11.18 0.05 -10.13
CA ASP A 42 10.10 0.77 -10.83
C ASP A 42 8.88 -0.13 -11.11
N GLN A 43 9.10 -1.39 -11.47
CA GLN A 43 8.04 -2.35 -11.79
C GLN A 43 7.17 -2.75 -10.58
N GLU A 44 7.77 -2.84 -9.39
CA GLU A 44 7.04 -3.11 -8.14
C GLU A 44 6.32 -1.86 -7.66
N PHE A 45 6.91 -0.67 -7.87
CA PHE A 45 6.25 0.59 -7.59
C PHE A 45 5.02 0.79 -8.49
N ASP A 46 5.14 0.58 -9.80
CA ASP A 46 4.01 0.66 -10.74
C ASP A 46 2.86 -0.28 -10.36
N ALA A 47 3.17 -1.48 -9.83
CA ALA A 47 2.16 -2.43 -9.35
C ALA A 47 1.41 -1.96 -8.08
N LEU A 48 1.95 -0.98 -7.34
CA LEU A 48 1.24 -0.36 -6.21
C LEU A 48 0.24 0.72 -6.65
N PHE A 49 0.42 1.30 -7.85
CA PHE A 49 -0.45 2.36 -8.37
C PHE A 49 -1.50 1.86 -9.39
N ASN A 50 -1.32 0.67 -9.95
CA ASN A 50 -2.24 0.06 -10.92
C ASN A 50 -3.27 -0.85 -10.25
#